data_AF-A0A7W5DYS3-F1
#
_entry.id   AF-A0A7W5DYS3-F1
#
_cell.length_a   1.000
_cell.length_b   1.000
_cell.length_c   1.000
_cell.angle_alpha   90.00
_cell.angle_beta   90.00
_cell.angle_gamma   90.00
#
_symmetry.space_group_name_H-M   'P 1'
#
loop_
_entity.id
_entity.type
_entity.pdbx_description
1 polymer ?
#
loop_
_entity_poly.entity_id
_entity_poly.type
_entity_poly.pdbx_seq_one_letter_code
_entity_poly.pdbx_strand_id
1 'polypeptide(L)'
;MKLRFNLILNLVFALVAVAATTSAKTCQAQSAVLSEIYGRGVHAYHAGQYNKASEWLSMAINNGFQDPRAYYFRGLAAAASGRGFESKSDFQQGADIEARGAFGDIVGRSLARVQGSTRMELELIRENARLNALALGVARSQTRYGELGVPAGGAPATPAPAVGRRTVTPPAAPPVDDPFADDMGQDPVIESNDVLEGAMDNSITGEDTGSAAPEPTEGSNPFDAPADDPFGGAGDMGDDPFSGF
;
A
#
# COMPACT_ATOMS: atom_id res chain seq x y z
N MET A 1 -63.28 -1.05 -6.14
CA MET A 1 -62.03 -1.16 -6.93
C MET A 1 -60.81 -0.46 -6.31
N LYS A 2 -60.94 0.71 -5.66
CA LYS A 2 -59.81 1.48 -5.10
C LYS A 2 -58.99 0.76 -4.00
N LEU A 3 -59.64 -0.11 -3.19
CA LEU A 3 -58.97 -0.78 -2.07
C LEU A 3 -58.03 -1.93 -2.50
N ARG A 4 -58.31 -2.59 -3.64
CA ARG A 4 -57.45 -3.67 -4.17
C ARG A 4 -56.26 -3.15 -4.96
N PHE A 5 -56.35 -1.94 -5.50
CA PHE A 5 -55.27 -1.26 -6.21
C PHE A 5 -54.16 -0.80 -5.25
N ASN A 6 -54.53 -0.25 -4.09
CA ASN A 6 -53.56 0.18 -3.07
C ASN A 6 -52.82 -1.00 -2.41
N LEU A 7 -53.48 -2.16 -2.27
CA LEU A 7 -52.85 -3.37 -1.72
C LEU A 7 -51.76 -3.92 -2.66
N ILE A 8 -52.01 -3.92 -3.97
CA ILE A 8 -51.05 -4.37 -4.99
C ILE A 8 -49.89 -3.39 -5.11
N LEU A 9 -50.16 -2.08 -5.05
CA LEU A 9 -49.12 -1.04 -5.08
C LEU A 9 -48.18 -1.12 -3.87
N ASN A 10 -48.72 -1.36 -2.67
CA ASN A 10 -47.92 -1.53 -1.45
C ASN A 10 -47.10 -2.83 -1.46
N LEU A 11 -47.61 -3.91 -2.08
CA LEU A 11 -46.89 -5.18 -2.20
C LEU A 11 -45.72 -5.09 -3.20
N VAL A 12 -45.90 -4.35 -4.30
CA VAL A 12 -44.80 -4.04 -5.24
C VAL A 12 -43.74 -3.14 -4.58
N PHE A 13 -44.14 -2.15 -3.79
CA PHE A 13 -43.20 -1.31 -3.05
C PHE A 13 -42.41 -2.10 -1.97
N ALA A 14 -43.06 -3.04 -1.29
CA ALA A 14 -42.40 -3.93 -0.35
C ALA A 14 -41.41 -4.90 -1.04
N LEU A 15 -41.71 -5.38 -2.24
CA LEU A 15 -40.83 -6.27 -3.01
C LEU A 15 -39.58 -5.53 -3.55
N VAL A 16 -39.72 -4.25 -3.93
CA VAL A 16 -38.60 -3.38 -4.31
C VAL A 16 -37.73 -3.02 -3.10
N ALA A 17 -38.32 -2.79 -1.92
CA ALA A 17 -37.59 -2.51 -0.69
C ALA A 17 -36.77 -3.73 -0.20
N VAL A 18 -37.28 -4.96 -0.38
CA VAL A 18 -36.54 -6.18 -0.05
C VAL A 18 -35.38 -6.41 -1.04
N ALA A 19 -35.55 -6.13 -2.33
CA ALA A 19 -34.48 -6.25 -3.34
C ALA A 19 -33.33 -5.24 -3.14
N ALA A 20 -33.59 -4.08 -2.52
CA ALA A 20 -32.58 -3.06 -2.24
C ALA A 20 -31.65 -3.39 -1.06
N THR A 21 -32.03 -4.33 -0.18
CA THR A 21 -31.23 -4.69 1.01
C THR A 21 -30.31 -5.90 0.79
N THR A 22 -30.48 -6.64 -0.31
CA THR A 22 -29.65 -7.80 -0.67
C THR A 22 -28.33 -7.47 -1.37
N SER A 23 -28.11 -6.21 -1.79
CA SER A 23 -26.97 -5.83 -2.62
C SER A 23 -25.61 -5.79 -1.87
N ALA A 24 -25.62 -5.69 -0.54
CA ALA A 24 -24.38 -5.57 0.23
C ALA A 24 -23.62 -6.91 0.37
N LYS A 25 -24.28 -8.07 0.27
CA LYS A 25 -23.63 -9.39 0.42
C LYS A 25 -22.97 -9.91 -0.85
N THR A 26 -23.45 -9.52 -2.03
CA THR A 26 -22.91 -9.94 -3.33
C THR A 26 -21.55 -9.31 -3.64
N CYS A 27 -21.30 -8.07 -3.18
CA CYS A 27 -20.00 -7.41 -3.38
C CYS A 27 -18.83 -8.15 -2.71
N GLN A 28 -19.02 -8.68 -1.50
CA GLN A 28 -17.94 -9.32 -0.74
C GLN A 28 -17.63 -10.74 -1.23
N ALA A 29 -18.64 -11.47 -1.73
CA ALA A 29 -18.42 -12.79 -2.33
C ALA A 29 -17.77 -12.67 -3.72
N GLN A 30 -18.18 -11.68 -4.52
CA GLN A 30 -17.56 -11.42 -5.83
C GLN A 30 -16.09 -11.01 -5.67
N SER A 31 -15.76 -10.17 -4.69
CA SER A 31 -14.36 -9.80 -4.45
C SER A 31 -13.50 -11.00 -4.02
N ALA A 32 -14.05 -11.96 -3.25
CA ALA A 32 -13.33 -13.15 -2.83
C ALA A 32 -13.00 -14.08 -4.00
N VAL A 33 -13.98 -14.35 -4.88
CA VAL A 33 -13.77 -15.18 -6.08
C VAL A 33 -12.76 -14.53 -7.04
N LEU A 34 -12.86 -13.21 -7.26
CA LEU A 34 -11.91 -12.50 -8.11
C LEU A 34 -10.50 -12.48 -7.52
N SER A 35 -10.37 -12.37 -6.20
CA SER A 35 -9.08 -12.49 -5.51
C SER A 35 -8.47 -13.89 -5.66
N GLU A 36 -9.29 -14.95 -5.66
CA GLU A 36 -8.82 -16.32 -5.90
C GLU A 36 -8.31 -16.47 -7.34
N ILE A 37 -9.07 -15.96 -8.33
CA ILE A 37 -8.68 -15.97 -9.74
C ILE A 37 -7.37 -15.21 -9.95
N TYR A 38 -7.22 -14.05 -9.32
CA TYR A 38 -5.96 -13.30 -9.29
C TYR A 38 -4.82 -14.15 -8.72
N GLY A 39 -5.03 -14.81 -7.57
CA GLY A 39 -4.03 -15.69 -6.96
C GLY A 39 -3.58 -16.80 -7.90
N ARG A 40 -4.51 -17.46 -8.60
CA ARG A 40 -4.19 -18.47 -9.62
C ARG A 40 -3.33 -17.91 -10.75
N GLY A 41 -3.63 -16.69 -11.21
CA GLY A 41 -2.83 -15.99 -12.22
C GLY A 41 -1.39 -15.71 -11.77
N VAL A 42 -1.22 -15.24 -10.53
CA VAL A 42 0.12 -14.99 -9.95
C VAL A 42 0.91 -16.29 -9.76
N HIS A 43 0.25 -17.36 -9.30
CA HIS A 43 0.88 -18.67 -9.20
C HIS A 43 1.31 -19.20 -10.57
N ALA A 44 0.45 -19.07 -11.60
CA ALA A 44 0.80 -19.45 -12.97
C ALA A 44 1.99 -18.65 -13.51
N TYR A 45 2.06 -17.34 -13.22
CA TYR A 45 3.20 -16.50 -13.60
C TYR A 45 4.50 -17.00 -12.98
N HIS A 46 4.51 -17.24 -11.66
CA HIS A 46 5.69 -17.76 -10.96
C HIS A 46 6.07 -19.18 -11.39
N ALA A 47 5.12 -19.97 -11.92
CA ALA A 47 5.38 -21.28 -12.51
C ALA A 47 5.88 -21.19 -13.97
N GLY A 48 6.11 -20.00 -14.52
CA GLY A 48 6.52 -19.78 -15.91
C GLY A 48 5.41 -20.01 -16.95
N GLN A 49 4.17 -20.22 -16.51
CA GLN A 49 3.03 -20.49 -17.37
C GLN A 49 2.38 -19.17 -17.82
N TYR A 50 3.12 -18.36 -18.56
CA TYR A 50 2.73 -16.96 -18.86
C TYR A 50 1.39 -16.83 -19.60
N ASN A 51 1.08 -17.72 -20.54
CA ASN A 51 -0.21 -17.67 -21.24
C ASN A 51 -1.39 -17.91 -20.27
N LYS A 52 -1.29 -18.92 -19.40
CA LYS A 52 -2.31 -19.18 -18.37
C LYS A 52 -2.40 -18.05 -17.36
N ALA A 53 -1.26 -17.46 -16.98
CA ALA A 53 -1.23 -16.30 -16.12
C ALA A 53 -2.02 -15.15 -16.74
N SER A 54 -1.77 -14.83 -18.02
CA SER A 54 -2.51 -13.82 -18.76
C SER A 54 -4.01 -14.11 -18.84
N GLU A 55 -4.41 -15.36 -19.03
CA GLU A 55 -5.83 -15.78 -19.05
C GLU A 55 -6.52 -15.54 -17.70
N TRP A 56 -5.96 -16.06 -16.60
CA TRP A 56 -6.54 -15.90 -15.27
C TRP A 56 -6.60 -14.42 -14.85
N LEU A 57 -5.52 -13.67 -15.09
CA LEU A 57 -5.48 -12.25 -14.74
C LEU A 57 -6.45 -11.42 -15.59
N SER A 58 -6.59 -11.74 -16.88
CA SER A 58 -7.61 -11.11 -17.72
C SER A 58 -9.02 -11.46 -17.26
N MET A 59 -9.26 -12.70 -16.82
CA MET A 59 -10.55 -13.08 -16.24
C MET A 59 -10.87 -12.25 -15.00
N ALA A 60 -9.92 -12.05 -14.08
CA ALA A 60 -10.14 -11.20 -12.91
C ALA A 60 -10.43 -9.74 -13.33
N ILE A 61 -9.59 -9.17 -14.20
CA ILE A 61 -9.71 -7.78 -14.68
C ILE A 61 -11.05 -7.55 -15.39
N ASN A 62 -11.41 -8.41 -16.33
CA ASN A 62 -12.62 -8.29 -17.14
C ASN A 62 -13.90 -8.41 -16.31
N ASN A 63 -13.83 -9.09 -15.16
CA ASN A 63 -14.94 -9.19 -14.20
C ASN A 63 -14.90 -8.10 -13.11
N GLY A 64 -14.09 -7.04 -13.29
CA GLY A 64 -14.10 -5.85 -12.44
C GLY A 64 -13.16 -5.89 -11.25
N PHE A 65 -12.12 -6.74 -11.26
CA PHE A 65 -11.10 -6.71 -10.22
C PHE A 65 -10.23 -5.45 -10.35
N GLN A 66 -10.39 -4.51 -9.41
CA GLN A 66 -9.75 -3.18 -9.42
C GLN A 66 -8.43 -3.12 -8.64
N ASP A 67 -7.67 -4.22 -8.62
CA ASP A 67 -6.36 -4.26 -7.97
C ASP A 67 -5.24 -4.01 -9.00
N PRO A 68 -4.35 -3.02 -8.80
CA PRO A 68 -3.26 -2.72 -9.72
C PRO A 68 -2.31 -3.91 -9.90
N ARG A 69 -2.18 -4.80 -8.90
CA ARG A 69 -1.32 -5.98 -8.97
C ARG A 69 -1.73 -6.92 -10.11
N ALA A 70 -3.03 -7.05 -10.40
CA ALA A 70 -3.49 -7.92 -11.49
C ALA A 70 -2.98 -7.44 -12.85
N TYR A 71 -3.00 -6.13 -13.08
CA TYR A 71 -2.43 -5.51 -14.27
C TYR A 71 -0.92 -5.70 -14.34
N TYR A 72 -0.20 -5.48 -13.24
CA TYR A 72 1.25 -5.69 -13.22
C TYR A 72 1.63 -7.13 -13.53
N PHE A 73 1.01 -8.12 -12.90
CA PHE A 73 1.34 -9.52 -13.21
C PHE A 73 0.94 -9.93 -14.63
N ARG A 74 -0.11 -9.32 -15.21
CA ARG A 74 -0.48 -9.59 -16.60
C ARG A 74 0.53 -8.99 -17.56
N GLY A 75 0.96 -7.75 -17.30
CA GLY A 75 2.03 -7.10 -18.05
C GLY A 75 3.36 -7.85 -17.93
N LEU A 76 3.70 -8.34 -16.74
CA LEU A 76 4.91 -9.14 -16.52
C LEU A 76 4.87 -10.47 -17.30
N ALA A 77 3.72 -11.12 -17.38
CA ALA A 77 3.54 -12.30 -18.22
C ALA A 77 3.68 -11.97 -19.71
N ALA A 78 3.19 -10.81 -20.15
CA ALA A 78 3.36 -10.32 -21.52
C ALA A 78 4.84 -10.01 -21.83
N ALA A 79 5.55 -9.31 -20.94
CA ALA A 79 6.99 -9.03 -21.07
C ALA A 79 7.80 -10.33 -21.17
N ALA A 80 7.54 -11.30 -20.28
CA ALA A 80 8.21 -12.59 -20.30
C ALA A 80 7.93 -13.40 -21.58
N SER A 81 6.85 -13.09 -22.29
CA SER A 81 6.50 -13.69 -23.58
C SER A 81 6.93 -12.84 -24.79
N GLY A 82 7.74 -11.80 -24.59
CA GLY A 82 8.23 -10.91 -25.65
C GLY A 82 7.23 -9.85 -26.14
N ARG A 83 6.06 -9.73 -25.49
CA ARG A 83 4.99 -8.78 -25.87
C ARG A 83 5.14 -7.47 -25.11
N GLY A 84 6.22 -6.75 -25.42
CA GLY A 84 6.61 -5.52 -24.69
C GLY A 84 5.57 -4.40 -24.75
N PHE A 85 4.87 -4.22 -25.87
CA PHE A 85 3.83 -3.18 -26.00
C PHE A 85 2.66 -3.43 -25.05
N GLU A 86 2.13 -4.66 -25.03
CA GLU A 86 1.06 -5.08 -24.12
C GLU A 86 1.50 -4.94 -22.66
N SER A 87 2.75 -5.32 -22.35
CA SER A 87 3.32 -5.16 -21.01
C SER A 87 3.28 -3.71 -20.54
N LYS A 88 3.73 -2.76 -21.37
CA LYS A 88 3.77 -1.33 -20.99
C LYS A 88 2.36 -0.77 -20.80
N SER A 89 1.42 -1.17 -21.67
CA SER A 89 0.01 -0.79 -21.55
C SER A 89 -0.57 -1.25 -20.21
N ASP A 90 -0.33 -2.51 -19.82
CA ASP A 90 -0.78 -3.05 -18.54
C ASP A 90 -0.08 -2.36 -17.36
N PHE A 91 1.21 -2.06 -17.46
CA PHE A 91 1.94 -1.33 -16.43
C PHE A 91 1.39 0.09 -16.23
N GLN A 92 1.08 0.81 -17.31
CA GLN A 92 0.44 2.13 -17.21
C GLN A 92 -0.91 2.04 -16.52
N GLN A 93 -1.76 1.10 -16.95
CA GLN A 93 -3.10 0.96 -16.38
C GLN A 93 -3.05 0.60 -14.89
N GLY A 94 -2.15 -0.31 -14.49
CA GLY A 94 -1.90 -0.62 -13.08
C GLY A 94 -1.40 0.59 -12.30
N ALA A 95 -0.46 1.36 -12.86
CA ALA A 95 0.09 2.55 -12.21
C ALA A 95 -0.93 3.68 -12.04
N ASP A 96 -1.81 3.88 -13.02
CA ASP A 96 -2.89 4.86 -12.91
C ASP A 96 -3.91 4.48 -11.84
N ILE A 97 -4.19 3.18 -11.67
CA ILE A 97 -5.05 2.69 -10.58
C ILE A 97 -4.33 2.89 -9.25
N GLU A 98 -3.07 2.46 -9.14
CA GLU A 98 -2.27 2.59 -7.93
C GLU A 98 -2.18 4.05 -7.46
N ALA A 99 -1.87 4.98 -8.36
CA ALA A 99 -1.67 6.39 -8.04
C ALA A 99 -2.95 7.10 -7.57
N ARG A 100 -4.13 6.54 -7.88
CA ARG A 100 -5.43 7.09 -7.46
C ARG A 100 -5.97 6.45 -6.18
N GLY A 101 -5.42 5.32 -5.74
CA GLY A 101 -5.91 4.57 -4.59
C GLY A 101 -4.89 4.45 -3.46
N ALA A 102 -5.34 3.95 -2.31
CA ALA A 102 -4.49 3.69 -1.16
C ALA A 102 -4.18 2.18 -1.08
N PHE A 103 -3.10 1.76 -1.74
CA PHE A 103 -2.67 0.35 -1.74
C PHE A 103 -1.54 0.06 -0.73
N GLY A 104 -0.89 1.09 -0.21
CA GLY A 104 0.25 0.95 0.70
C GLY A 104 1.35 0.06 0.12
N ASP A 105 1.99 -0.74 0.98
CA ASP A 105 3.14 -1.57 0.58
C ASP A 105 2.78 -2.89 -0.12
N ILE A 106 1.49 -3.22 -0.24
CA ILE A 106 1.06 -4.54 -0.76
C ILE A 106 1.53 -4.75 -2.20
N VAL A 107 1.57 -3.67 -2.99
CA VAL A 107 2.02 -3.71 -4.38
C VAL A 107 3.52 -3.97 -4.41
N GLY A 108 4.30 -3.17 -3.67
CA GLY A 108 5.75 -3.33 -3.59
C GLY A 108 6.15 -4.74 -3.12
N ARG A 109 5.47 -5.25 -2.08
CA ARG A 109 5.68 -6.60 -1.56
C ARG A 109 5.38 -7.68 -2.60
N SER A 110 4.29 -7.53 -3.37
CA SER A 110 3.95 -8.49 -4.42
C SER A 110 4.98 -8.52 -5.55
N LEU A 111 5.64 -7.40 -5.82
CA LEU A 111 6.63 -7.26 -6.88
C LEU A 111 8.06 -7.54 -6.41
N ALA A 112 8.27 -7.90 -5.15
CA ALA A 112 9.62 -8.07 -4.57
C ALA A 112 10.48 -9.13 -5.30
N ARG A 113 9.85 -10.12 -5.96
CA ARG A 113 10.55 -11.15 -6.74
C ARG A 113 10.88 -10.72 -8.17
N VAL A 114 10.31 -9.62 -8.63
CA VAL A 114 10.51 -9.10 -9.99
C VAL A 114 11.73 -8.20 -9.94
N GLN A 115 12.76 -8.56 -10.70
CA GLN A 115 14.05 -7.87 -10.70
C GLN A 115 14.53 -7.59 -12.13
N GLY A 116 15.57 -6.76 -12.26
CA GLY A 116 16.20 -6.45 -13.55
C GLY A 116 15.51 -5.36 -14.36
N SER A 117 15.68 -5.39 -15.69
CA SER A 117 15.24 -4.32 -16.60
C SER A 117 13.74 -4.11 -16.60
N THR A 118 12.95 -5.19 -16.61
CA THR A 118 11.49 -5.11 -16.52
C THR A 118 11.03 -4.46 -15.21
N ARG A 119 11.76 -4.69 -14.11
CA ARG A 119 11.47 -4.05 -12.83
C ARG A 119 11.72 -2.54 -12.89
N MET A 120 12.84 -2.12 -13.47
CA MET A 120 13.17 -0.70 -13.63
C MET A 120 12.15 0.02 -14.52
N GLU A 121 11.73 -0.59 -15.62
CA GLU A 121 10.70 -0.03 -16.50
C GLU A 121 9.35 0.14 -15.78
N LEU A 122 8.93 -0.88 -15.03
CA LEU A 122 7.72 -0.81 -14.23
C LEU A 122 7.79 0.30 -13.19
N GLU A 123 8.92 0.45 -12.47
CA GLU A 123 9.07 1.51 -11.48
C GLU A 123 9.05 2.90 -12.10
N LEU A 124 9.68 3.09 -13.26
CA LEU A 124 9.61 4.36 -13.99
C LEU A 124 8.16 4.73 -14.35
N ILE A 125 7.36 3.75 -14.79
CA ILE A 125 5.94 3.97 -15.11
C ILE A 125 5.15 4.29 -13.82
N ARG A 126 5.43 3.60 -12.71
CA ARG A 126 4.79 3.86 -11.40
C ARG A 126 5.10 5.26 -10.88
N GLU A 127 6.35 5.70 -10.99
CA GLU A 127 6.77 7.05 -10.61
C GLU A 127 6.05 8.11 -11.43
N ASN A 128 6.04 7.96 -12.76
CA ASN A 128 5.35 8.90 -13.65
C ASN A 128 3.84 9.01 -13.34
N ALA A 129 3.17 7.88 -13.06
CA ALA A 129 1.76 7.91 -12.70
C ALA A 129 1.51 8.65 -11.37
N ARG A 130 2.39 8.48 -10.36
CA ARG A 130 2.31 9.23 -9.10
C ARG A 130 2.51 10.72 -9.31
N LEU A 131 3.49 11.11 -10.13
CA LEU A 131 3.72 12.52 -10.48
C LEU A 131 2.51 13.13 -11.19
N ASN A 132 1.93 12.40 -12.15
CA ASN A 132 0.73 12.84 -12.85
C ASN A 132 -0.47 12.97 -11.90
N ALA A 133 -0.69 12.00 -11.01
CA ALA A 133 -1.76 12.06 -10.01
C ALA A 133 -1.58 13.25 -9.04
N LEU A 134 -0.35 13.55 -8.63
CA LEU A 134 -0.02 14.71 -7.83
C LEU A 134 -0.30 16.01 -8.58
N ALA A 135 0.14 16.14 -9.83
CA ALA A 135 -0.12 17.30 -10.67
C ALA A 135 -1.63 17.55 -10.86
N LEU A 136 -2.41 16.50 -11.13
CA LEU A 136 -3.87 16.57 -11.21
C LEU A 136 -4.53 16.93 -9.87
N GLY A 137 -3.96 16.47 -8.75
CA GLY A 137 -4.38 16.87 -7.41
C GLY A 137 -4.19 18.37 -7.17
N VAL A 138 -2.99 18.89 -7.48
CA VAL A 138 -2.66 20.31 -7.37
C VAL A 138 -3.55 21.15 -8.26
N ALA A 139 -3.72 20.79 -9.53
CA ALA A 139 -4.59 21.52 -10.46
C ALA A 139 -6.04 21.60 -9.94
N ARG A 140 -6.60 20.48 -9.47
CA ARG A 140 -7.94 20.47 -8.86
C ARG A 140 -8.04 21.36 -7.63
N SER A 141 -7.00 21.41 -6.79
CA SER A 141 -6.97 22.29 -5.62
C SER A 141 -6.94 23.76 -6.02
N GLN A 142 -6.14 24.13 -7.03
CA GLN A 142 -6.04 25.50 -7.54
C GLN A 142 -7.37 25.99 -8.11
N THR A 143 -8.06 25.16 -8.91
CA THR A 143 -9.41 25.49 -9.41
C THR A 143 -10.37 25.76 -8.25
N ARG A 144 -10.36 24.88 -7.24
CA ARG A 144 -11.23 25.04 -6.06
C ARG A 144 -10.93 26.33 -5.29
N TYR A 145 -9.66 26.71 -5.12
CA TYR A 145 -9.29 27.97 -4.47
C TYR A 145 -9.73 29.20 -5.28
N GLY A 146 -9.58 29.15 -6.61
CA GLY A 146 -10.04 30.20 -7.51
C GLY A 146 -11.56 30.41 -7.44
N GLU A 147 -12.34 29.32 -7.40
CA GLU A 147 -13.80 29.38 -7.23
C GLU A 147 -14.23 29.95 -5.88
N LEU A 148 -13.45 29.70 -4.82
CA LEU A 148 -13.70 30.22 -3.47
C LEU A 148 -13.21 31.66 -3.28
N GLY A 149 -12.54 32.26 -4.28
CA GLY A 149 -11.97 33.60 -4.18
C GLY A 149 -10.82 33.74 -3.17
N VAL A 150 -10.21 32.62 -2.75
CA VAL A 150 -9.09 32.60 -1.80
C VAL A 150 -7.78 32.71 -2.60
N PRO A 151 -6.91 33.70 -2.33
CA PRO A 151 -5.68 33.87 -3.10
C PRO A 151 -4.73 32.68 -2.92
N ALA A 152 -4.17 32.18 -4.03
CA ALA A 152 -3.31 30.98 -4.12
C ALA A 152 -1.93 31.09 -3.44
N GLY A 153 -1.72 32.10 -2.59
CA GLY A 153 -0.45 32.40 -1.92
C GLY A 153 -0.59 32.74 -0.44
N GLY A 154 -1.73 32.42 0.18
CA GLY A 154 -1.86 32.55 1.64
C GLY A 154 -0.93 31.56 2.33
N ALA A 155 0.11 32.07 3.00
CA ALA A 155 0.86 31.37 4.05
C ALA A 155 -0.10 30.54 4.94
N PRO A 156 0.34 29.42 5.57
CA PRO A 156 -0.52 28.66 6.49
C PRO A 156 -1.23 29.68 7.37
N ALA A 157 -2.57 29.68 7.29
CA ALA A 157 -3.37 30.74 7.88
C ALA A 157 -2.83 31.01 9.28
N THR A 158 -2.16 32.15 9.47
CA THR A 158 -1.95 32.67 10.83
C THR A 158 -3.33 32.59 11.45
N PRO A 159 -3.50 31.86 12.57
CA PRO A 159 -4.82 31.69 13.16
C PRO A 159 -5.42 33.09 13.24
N ALA A 160 -6.55 33.27 12.54
CA ALA A 160 -7.17 34.58 12.43
C ALA A 160 -7.26 35.16 13.85
N PRO A 161 -6.82 36.41 14.10
CA PRO A 161 -7.02 37.00 15.41
C PRO A 161 -8.50 36.86 15.71
N ALA A 162 -8.83 36.24 16.84
CA ALA A 162 -10.19 35.81 17.18
C ALA A 162 -11.18 36.97 16.98
N VAL A 163 -11.76 37.08 15.78
CA VAL A 163 -12.78 38.08 15.49
C VAL A 163 -13.95 37.63 16.34
N GLY A 164 -14.28 38.46 17.33
CA GLY A 164 -15.23 38.16 18.40
C GLY A 164 -16.36 37.28 17.89
N ARG A 165 -16.38 36.03 18.37
CA ARG A 165 -17.45 35.08 18.11
C ARG A 165 -18.76 35.83 18.32
N ARG A 166 -19.64 35.88 17.31
CA ARG A 166 -21.05 36.19 17.56
C ARG A 166 -21.46 35.25 18.69
N THR A 167 -21.81 35.81 19.84
CA THR A 167 -22.20 35.06 21.02
C THR A 167 -23.49 34.35 20.69
N VAL A 168 -23.38 33.12 20.19
CA VAL A 168 -24.47 32.15 20.30
C VAL A 168 -24.46 31.78 21.76
N THR A 169 -25.43 32.30 22.52
CA THR A 169 -25.59 31.96 23.93
C THR A 169 -25.83 30.45 24.01
N PRO A 170 -24.90 29.67 24.59
CA PRO A 170 -25.16 28.25 24.79
C PRO A 170 -26.34 28.09 25.75
N PRO A 171 -27.17 27.05 25.59
CA PRO A 171 -28.15 26.69 26.62
C PRO A 171 -27.43 26.50 27.97
N ALA A 172 -28.06 26.94 29.06
CA ALA A 172 -27.47 26.93 30.39
C ALA A 172 -26.96 25.52 30.74
N ALA A 173 -25.67 25.41 31.02
CA ALA A 173 -25.06 24.17 31.46
C ALA A 173 -25.65 23.76 32.82
N PRO A 174 -25.95 22.46 33.05
CA PRO A 174 -26.23 21.98 34.40
C PRO A 174 -24.99 22.20 35.28
N PRO A 175 -25.15 22.41 36.60
CA PRO A 175 -24.02 22.65 37.50
C PRO A 175 -23.04 21.47 37.42
N VAL A 176 -21.83 21.77 36.99
CA VAL A 176 -20.74 20.82 36.80
C VAL A 176 -19.84 20.93 38.03
N ASP A 177 -19.82 19.90 38.87
CA ASP A 177 -18.58 19.56 39.57
C ASP A 177 -17.63 19.08 38.48
N ASP A 178 -16.83 19.99 37.92
CA ASP A 178 -15.91 19.70 36.83
C ASP A 178 -14.69 18.97 37.40
N PRO A 179 -14.54 17.65 37.16
CA PRO A 179 -13.44 16.87 37.73
C PRO A 179 -12.08 17.20 37.10
N PHE A 180 -12.02 18.14 36.16
CA PHE A 180 -10.80 18.61 35.51
C PHE A 180 -10.52 20.10 35.74
N ALA A 181 -11.26 20.76 36.64
CA ALA A 181 -11.07 22.17 36.96
C ALA A 181 -9.67 22.48 37.55
N ASP A 182 -9.03 21.49 38.17
CA ASP A 182 -7.73 21.65 38.82
C ASP A 182 -6.55 21.77 37.83
N ASP A 183 -6.72 21.44 36.54
CA ASP A 183 -5.60 21.38 35.56
C ASP A 183 -5.65 22.51 34.50
N MET A 184 -6.69 23.35 34.52
CA MET A 184 -6.89 24.42 33.54
C MET A 184 -6.10 25.70 33.83
N GLY A 185 -5.41 25.76 34.98
CA GLY A 185 -4.66 26.94 35.45
C GLY A 185 -3.13 26.80 35.42
N GLN A 186 -2.62 25.66 34.98
CA GLN A 186 -1.18 25.42 34.93
C GLN A 186 -0.61 25.97 33.61
N ASP A 187 0.34 26.90 33.70
CA ASP A 187 1.14 27.27 32.53
C ASP A 187 1.84 26.01 32.00
N PRO A 188 1.96 25.83 30.67
CA PRO A 188 2.63 24.67 30.10
C PRO A 188 4.09 24.64 30.59
N VAL A 189 4.40 23.70 31.47
CA VAL A 189 5.75 23.47 31.96
C VAL A 189 6.49 22.61 30.92
N ILE A 190 7.54 23.18 30.33
CA ILE A 190 8.49 22.42 29.55
C ILE A 190 9.34 21.63 30.54
N GLU A 191 9.10 20.32 30.66
CA GLU A 191 9.84 19.45 31.59
C GLU A 191 11.34 19.35 31.25
N SER A 192 11.71 19.48 29.97
CA SER A 192 13.11 19.62 29.53
C SER A 192 13.21 20.38 28.20
N ASN A 193 14.25 21.19 28.04
CA ASN A 193 14.54 21.89 26.78
C ASN A 193 15.20 20.99 25.73
N ASP A 194 15.66 19.81 26.13
CA ASP A 194 16.20 18.78 25.26
C ASP A 194 15.42 17.47 25.47
N VAL A 195 14.72 17.02 24.43
CA VAL A 195 13.87 15.83 24.44
C VAL A 195 14.71 14.54 24.36
N LEU A 196 16.01 14.66 24.02
CA LEU A 196 16.93 13.53 23.84
C LEU A 196 17.92 13.37 25.00
N GLU A 197 17.89 14.26 25.99
CA GLU A 197 18.75 14.18 27.16
C GLU A 197 18.39 12.94 27.99
N GLY A 198 19.30 11.95 28.01
CA GLY A 198 19.09 10.63 28.62
C GLY A 198 18.73 9.49 27.64
N ALA A 199 18.38 9.79 26.39
CA ALA A 199 18.10 8.75 25.38
C ALA A 199 19.35 7.92 25.01
N MET A 200 20.54 8.45 25.27
CA MET A 200 21.84 7.78 25.08
C MET A 200 22.31 6.98 26.32
N ASP A 201 21.69 7.19 27.49
CA ASP A 201 22.05 6.48 28.73
C ASP A 201 21.37 5.10 28.81
N ASN A 202 20.21 4.95 28.14
CA ASN A 202 19.69 3.64 27.76
C ASN A 202 20.42 3.10 26.52
N SER A 203 21.75 2.99 26.60
CA SER A 203 22.41 1.91 25.86
C SER A 203 21.77 0.60 26.33
N ILE A 204 21.44 -0.31 25.40
CA ILE A 204 21.00 -1.67 25.74
C ILE A 204 22.16 -2.34 26.48
N THR A 205 22.23 -2.13 27.79
CA THR A 205 22.92 -3.01 28.74
C THR A 205 21.96 -4.16 28.97
N GLY A 206 22.04 -5.14 28.08
CA GLY A 206 21.51 -6.46 28.34
C GLY A 206 22.22 -7.04 29.55
N GLU A 207 21.62 -6.89 30.73
CA GLU A 207 21.97 -7.69 31.90
C GLU A 207 21.17 -9.00 31.82
N ASP A 208 21.64 -9.93 30.96
CA ASP A 208 21.57 -11.35 31.29
C ASP A 208 22.97 -11.78 31.70
N THR A 209 23.15 -11.94 33.00
CA THR A 209 24.38 -12.35 33.65
C THR A 209 24.69 -13.81 33.31
N GLY A 210 25.59 -14.01 32.33
CA GLY A 210 26.09 -15.33 31.95
C GLY A 210 27.60 -15.32 31.70
N SER A 211 28.38 -15.41 32.79
CA SER A 211 29.77 -15.88 32.90
C SER A 211 30.82 -15.39 31.88
N ALA A 212 31.75 -14.57 32.36
CA ALA A 212 32.98 -14.21 31.67
C ALA A 212 33.92 -15.43 31.44
N ALA A 213 34.46 -15.53 30.22
CA ALA A 213 35.63 -16.33 29.85
C ALA A 213 36.41 -15.57 28.74
N PRO A 214 37.73 -15.78 28.61
CA PRO A 214 38.71 -14.73 28.32
C PRO A 214 38.82 -14.33 26.84
N GLU A 215 39.33 -13.12 26.61
CA GLU A 215 39.56 -12.52 25.30
C GLU A 215 40.41 -13.41 24.37
N PRO A 216 40.03 -13.56 23.08
CA PRO A 216 40.90 -14.15 22.09
C PRO A 216 41.84 -13.08 21.52
N THR A 217 43.12 -13.40 21.58
CA THR A 217 44.24 -12.68 20.95
C THR A 217 44.05 -12.48 19.46
N GLU A 218 44.62 -11.37 18.95
CA GLU A 218 44.83 -11.10 17.53
C GLU A 218 45.30 -12.35 16.75
N GLY A 219 44.63 -12.64 15.63
CA GLY A 219 45.13 -13.57 14.61
C GLY A 219 44.25 -14.78 14.33
N SER A 220 43.04 -14.56 13.81
CA SER A 220 42.38 -15.56 12.97
C SER A 220 41.27 -14.93 12.14
N ASN A 221 41.62 -14.46 10.94
CA ASN A 221 40.64 -14.18 9.90
C ASN A 221 39.99 -15.51 9.48
N PRO A 222 38.65 -15.63 9.49
CA PRO A 222 37.96 -16.87 9.14
C PRO A 222 38.01 -17.21 7.64
N PHE A 223 38.71 -16.39 6.84
CA PHE A 223 38.91 -16.57 5.40
C PHE A 223 40.29 -17.12 5.04
N ASP A 224 41.15 -17.42 6.01
CA ASP A 224 42.55 -17.82 5.76
C ASP A 224 42.81 -19.32 5.99
N ALA A 225 41.75 -20.16 6.00
CA ALA A 225 41.88 -21.60 6.00
C ALA A 225 41.89 -22.15 4.55
N PRO A 226 42.77 -23.11 4.21
CA PRO A 226 42.80 -23.70 2.87
C PRO A 226 41.49 -24.46 2.62
N ALA A 227 40.96 -24.29 1.40
CA ALA A 227 39.67 -24.81 0.97
C ALA A 227 39.64 -26.33 0.94
N ASP A 228 39.05 -26.94 1.97
CA ASP A 228 38.47 -28.27 1.85
C ASP A 228 37.02 -28.09 1.36
N ASP A 229 36.86 -28.15 0.05
CA ASP A 229 35.57 -28.07 -0.66
C ASP A 229 34.73 -29.33 -0.35
N PRO A 230 33.58 -29.20 0.33
CA PRO A 230 32.73 -30.34 0.67
C PRO A 230 31.91 -30.87 -0.51
N PHE A 231 32.02 -30.26 -1.70
CA PHE A 231 31.38 -30.75 -2.93
C PHE A 231 32.35 -31.47 -3.89
N GLY A 232 33.62 -31.65 -3.51
CA GLY A 232 34.63 -32.36 -4.28
C GLY A 232 34.52 -33.88 -4.20
N GLY A 233 33.41 -34.44 -4.69
CA GLY A 233 33.28 -35.89 -4.88
C GLY A 233 34.16 -36.35 -6.05
N ALA A 234 35.14 -37.21 -5.77
CA ALA A 234 35.98 -37.87 -6.74
C ALA A 234 35.13 -38.62 -7.79
N GLY A 235 35.28 -38.23 -9.06
CA GLY A 235 34.63 -38.87 -10.18
C GLY A 235 35.25 -38.43 -11.51
N ASP A 236 36.24 -39.19 -11.93
CA ASP A 236 36.65 -39.44 -13.32
C ASP A 236 37.15 -38.24 -14.17
N MET A 237 38.43 -38.31 -14.53
CA MET A 237 39.07 -37.45 -15.51
C MET A 237 38.58 -37.83 -16.91
N GLY A 238 37.78 -36.97 -17.54
CA GLY A 238 37.36 -37.15 -18.93
C GLY A 238 36.93 -35.82 -19.56
N ASP A 239 37.81 -35.28 -20.41
CA ASP A 239 37.62 -34.28 -21.46
C ASP A 239 36.71 -33.05 -21.20
N ASP A 240 37.35 -31.87 -21.13
CA ASP A 240 36.69 -30.55 -21.16
C ASP A 240 36.16 -30.24 -22.59
N PRO A 241 34.84 -30.07 -22.78
CA PRO A 241 34.25 -29.80 -24.09
C PRO A 241 34.21 -28.31 -24.48
N PHE A 242 34.82 -27.40 -23.71
CA PHE A 242 34.74 -25.95 -23.95
C PHE A 242 36.08 -25.27 -24.28
N SER A 243 37.15 -26.03 -24.53
CA SER A 243 38.44 -25.47 -24.94
C SER A 243 38.57 -25.30 -26.46
N GLY A 244 37.59 -24.69 -27.12
CA GLY A 244 37.71 -24.38 -28.54
C GLY A 244 36.51 -23.69 -29.17
N PHE A 245 36.39 -22.37 -28.97
CA PHE A 245 35.93 -21.38 -29.96
C PHE A 245 36.44 -20.00 -29.55
#